data_AF-A0A4Z1CCK9-F1
#
_entry.id   AF-A0A4Z1CCK9-F1
#
_cell.length_a   1.000
_cell.length_b   1.000
_cell.length_c   1.000
_cell.angle_alpha   90.00
_cell.angle_beta   90.00
_cell.angle_gamma   90.00
#
_symmetry.space_group_name_H-M   'P 1'
#
loop_
_entity.id
_entity.type
_entity.pdbx_description
1 polymer ?
#
loop_
_entity_poly.entity_id
_entity_poly.type
_entity_poly.pdbx_seq_one_letter_code
_entity_poly.pdbx_strand_id
1 'polypeptide(L)'
;MAEQSDFARYVDARWPDLVGGLEDEGVSPDEARLAVAEVLLAGRRGWDRRVREEQVDVVIWAEVRERAGLPARPGDPVPHAVRPRDPRDVPEAWLARAEGLRAARRRRGVRRGIVGALVVSVLAAGWAWWAAQPSPPDVREEANPLPVAWYAEGELHLEDVVVELPRVDAFVVDGSGAVVRLRSGEVVRVGAGGDVEPTDEAPAGLDTTPSPPPVSGLGRYDVLVQSVPLADGGWAHLIDSSRRDGAQDAVRQSESGRRAVLVCRTVSSCDEPVTVVVGAGTIRLR
;
A
#
# COMPACT_ATOMS: atom_id res chain seq x y z
N MET A 1 6.49 -15.99 51.79
CA MET A 1 6.36 -17.36 52.33
C MET A 1 5.17 -17.51 53.28
N ALA A 2 4.86 -16.53 54.15
CA ALA A 2 3.69 -16.60 55.05
C ALA A 2 2.33 -16.62 54.33
N GLU A 3 2.14 -15.83 53.27
CA GLU A 3 0.89 -15.74 52.47
C GLU A 3 0.46 -17.09 51.87
N GLN A 4 1.43 -17.88 51.40
CA GLN A 4 1.18 -19.21 50.85
C GLN A 4 0.70 -20.19 51.91
N SER A 5 1.02 -19.94 53.18
CA SER A 5 0.62 -20.80 54.31
C SER A 5 -0.80 -20.50 54.80
N ASP A 6 -1.27 -19.26 54.73
CA ASP A 6 -2.61 -18.88 55.16
C ASP A 6 -3.68 -19.25 54.13
N PHE A 7 -3.40 -19.04 52.83
CA PHE A 7 -4.28 -19.52 51.76
C PHE A 7 -4.37 -21.05 51.77
N ALA A 8 -3.25 -21.76 51.88
CA ALA A 8 -3.25 -23.22 51.94
C ALA A 8 -4.05 -23.73 53.15
N ARG A 9 -3.87 -23.12 54.33
CA ARG A 9 -4.64 -23.47 55.54
C ARG A 9 -6.15 -23.23 55.35
N TYR A 10 -6.53 -22.14 54.69
CA TYR A 10 -7.93 -21.87 54.37
C TYR A 10 -8.52 -22.92 53.43
N VAL A 11 -7.83 -23.20 52.32
CA VAL A 11 -8.26 -24.23 51.35
C VAL A 11 -8.41 -25.56 52.06
N ASP A 12 -7.41 -25.95 52.84
CA ASP A 12 -7.39 -27.20 53.59
C ASP A 12 -8.55 -27.34 54.59
N ALA A 13 -8.90 -26.24 55.27
CA ALA A 13 -10.00 -26.22 56.23
C ALA A 13 -11.38 -26.18 55.56
N ARG A 14 -11.53 -25.45 54.45
CA ARG A 14 -12.83 -25.17 53.82
C ARG A 14 -13.16 -26.10 52.64
N TRP A 15 -12.20 -26.86 52.14
CA TRP A 15 -12.42 -27.76 50.99
C TRP A 15 -13.59 -28.73 51.19
N PRO A 16 -13.69 -29.49 52.30
CA PRO A 16 -14.77 -30.45 52.48
C PRO A 16 -16.16 -29.79 52.54
N ASP A 17 -16.22 -28.61 53.15
CA ASP A 17 -17.46 -27.84 53.30
C ASP A 17 -17.95 -27.26 51.96
N LEU A 18 -17.04 -26.67 51.17
CA LEU A 18 -17.38 -26.09 49.87
C LEU A 18 -17.77 -27.16 48.84
N VAL A 19 -17.04 -28.27 48.80
CA VAL A 19 -17.36 -29.39 47.89
C VAL A 19 -18.63 -30.09 48.35
N GLY A 20 -18.74 -30.43 49.64
CA GLY A 20 -19.91 -31.09 50.21
C GLY A 20 -21.18 -30.26 50.01
N GLY A 21 -21.12 -28.94 50.23
CA GLY A 21 -22.26 -28.05 50.01
C GLY A 21 -22.75 -28.04 48.56
N LEU A 22 -21.86 -28.05 47.57
CA LEU A 22 -22.25 -28.14 46.16
C LEU A 22 -22.87 -29.51 45.83
N GLU A 23 -22.31 -30.59 46.36
CA GLU A 23 -22.84 -31.94 46.15
C GLU A 23 -24.22 -32.11 46.79
N ASP A 24 -24.46 -31.51 47.96
CA ASP A 24 -25.77 -31.50 48.62
C ASP A 24 -26.81 -30.67 47.81
N GLU A 25 -26.36 -29.69 47.03
CA GLU A 25 -27.16 -28.96 46.03
C GLU A 25 -27.29 -29.71 44.68
N GLY A 26 -26.77 -30.93 44.58
CA GLY A 26 -26.93 -31.81 43.42
C GLY A 26 -25.88 -31.64 42.31
N VAL A 27 -24.81 -30.89 42.54
CA VAL A 27 -23.68 -30.79 41.60
C VAL A 27 -22.88 -32.09 41.62
N SER A 28 -22.44 -32.56 40.44
CA SER A 28 -21.66 -33.80 40.38
C SER A 28 -20.32 -33.67 41.13
N PRO A 29 -19.78 -34.75 41.73
CA PRO A 29 -18.55 -34.71 42.52
C PRO A 29 -17.35 -34.06 41.80
N ASP A 30 -17.16 -34.37 40.52
CA ASP A 30 -16.05 -33.83 39.73
C ASP A 30 -16.25 -32.35 39.38
N GLU A 31 -17.49 -31.94 39.09
CA GLU A 31 -17.82 -30.55 38.78
C GLU A 31 -17.73 -29.67 40.02
N ALA A 32 -18.16 -30.16 41.17
CA ALA A 32 -18.06 -29.45 42.45
C ALA A 32 -16.61 -29.14 42.80
N ARG A 33 -15.73 -30.16 42.74
CA ARG A 33 -14.29 -29.99 43.01
C ARG A 33 -13.62 -29.06 42.01
N LEU A 34 -13.99 -29.16 40.73
CA LEU A 34 -13.42 -28.28 39.71
C LEU A 34 -13.88 -26.82 39.87
N ALA A 35 -15.16 -26.59 40.18
CA ALA A 35 -15.70 -25.25 40.43
C ALA A 35 -15.01 -24.59 41.63
N VAL A 36 -14.90 -25.32 42.75
CA VAL A 36 -14.18 -24.87 43.95
C VAL A 36 -12.72 -24.56 43.63
N ALA A 37 -12.01 -25.47 42.97
CA ALA A 37 -10.61 -25.27 42.59
C ALA A 37 -10.43 -24.05 41.67
N GLU A 38 -11.28 -23.88 40.66
CA GLU A 38 -11.17 -22.72 39.76
C GLU A 38 -11.51 -21.39 40.46
N VAL A 39 -12.37 -21.35 41.48
CA VAL A 39 -12.63 -20.10 42.24
C VAL A 39 -11.46 -19.78 43.17
N LEU A 40 -11.00 -20.75 43.95
CA LEU A 40 -9.87 -20.57 44.87
C LEU A 40 -8.59 -20.14 44.14
N LEU A 41 -8.31 -20.72 42.97
CA LEU A 41 -7.17 -20.28 42.14
C LEU A 41 -7.33 -18.89 41.55
N ALA A 42 -8.56 -18.39 41.35
CA ALA A 42 -8.76 -17.00 40.90
C ALA A 42 -8.42 -16.03 42.04
N GLY A 43 -8.82 -16.37 43.28
CA GLY A 43 -8.58 -15.56 44.47
C GLY A 43 -7.13 -15.59 44.99
N ARG A 44 -6.34 -16.61 44.63
CA ARG A 44 -4.99 -16.86 45.19
C ARG A 44 -4.05 -15.65 45.15
N ARG A 45 -4.02 -14.86 44.06
CA ARG A 45 -3.12 -13.70 43.93
C ARG A 45 -3.55 -12.46 44.73
N GLY A 46 -4.79 -12.43 45.21
CA GLY A 46 -5.36 -11.31 45.97
C GLY A 46 -5.81 -11.72 47.35
N TRP A 47 -5.30 -12.84 47.88
CA TRP A 47 -5.79 -13.46 49.10
C TRP A 47 -5.78 -12.51 50.30
N ASP A 48 -4.67 -11.81 50.54
CA ASP A 48 -4.55 -10.89 51.68
C ASP A 48 -5.51 -9.71 51.61
N ARG A 49 -5.92 -9.31 50.40
CA ARG A 49 -6.97 -8.30 50.23
C ARG A 49 -8.32 -8.88 50.59
N ARG A 50 -8.64 -10.07 50.06
CA ARG A 50 -9.92 -10.74 50.29
C ARG A 50 -10.18 -11.09 51.75
N VAL A 51 -9.14 -11.48 52.51
CA VAL A 51 -9.28 -11.80 53.94
C VAL A 51 -9.54 -10.55 54.80
N ARG A 52 -9.08 -9.37 54.36
CA ARG A 52 -9.32 -8.09 55.06
C ARG A 52 -10.73 -7.54 54.83
N GLU A 53 -11.37 -7.96 53.75
CA GLU A 53 -12.76 -7.67 53.49
C GLU A 53 -13.60 -8.64 54.35
N GLU A 54 -14.37 -8.13 55.32
CA GLU A 54 -15.20 -8.97 56.18
C GLU A 54 -16.09 -9.89 55.32
N GLN A 55 -16.22 -11.17 55.69
CA GLN A 55 -17.04 -12.22 55.02
C GLN A 55 -16.40 -12.95 53.82
N VAL A 56 -15.09 -13.21 53.84
CA VAL A 56 -14.37 -14.02 52.82
C VAL A 56 -15.06 -15.35 52.48
N ASP A 57 -15.57 -16.07 53.49
CA ASP A 57 -16.27 -17.35 53.31
C ASP A 57 -17.54 -17.14 52.44
N VAL A 58 -18.37 -16.13 52.77
CA VAL A 58 -19.64 -15.86 52.08
C VAL A 58 -19.41 -15.50 50.62
N VAL A 59 -18.39 -14.67 50.37
CA VAL A 59 -18.01 -14.26 49.00
C VAL A 59 -17.55 -15.47 48.20
N ILE A 60 -16.68 -16.31 48.78
CA ILE A 60 -16.18 -17.51 48.09
C ILE A 60 -17.30 -18.49 47.83
N TRP A 61 -18.23 -18.69 48.77
CA TRP A 61 -19.38 -19.56 48.58
C TRP A 61 -20.27 -19.10 47.43
N ALA A 62 -20.57 -17.80 47.35
CA ALA A 62 -21.33 -17.24 46.25
C ALA A 62 -20.61 -17.44 44.89
N GLU A 63 -19.31 -17.15 44.81
CA GLU A 63 -18.49 -17.36 43.60
C GLU A 63 -18.45 -18.84 43.18
N VAL A 64 -18.37 -19.76 44.13
CA VAL A 64 -18.34 -21.22 43.90
C VAL A 64 -19.68 -21.71 43.34
N ARG A 65 -20.80 -21.26 43.90
CA ARG A 65 -22.14 -21.60 43.39
C ARG A 65 -22.35 -21.08 41.97
N GLU A 66 -22.01 -19.82 41.73
CA GLU A 66 -22.09 -19.22 40.39
C GLU A 66 -21.24 -20.02 39.39
N ARG A 67 -20.02 -20.41 39.79
CA ARG A 67 -19.15 -21.23 38.93
C ARG A 67 -19.73 -22.61 38.63
N ALA A 68 -20.45 -23.20 39.58
CA ALA A 68 -21.13 -24.48 39.39
C ALA A 68 -22.45 -24.37 38.60
N GLY A 69 -22.84 -23.16 38.15
CA GLY A 69 -24.08 -22.93 37.42
C GLY A 69 -25.32 -22.85 38.31
N LEU A 70 -25.14 -22.74 39.63
CA LEU A 70 -26.20 -22.50 40.59
C LEU A 70 -26.49 -20.99 40.71
N PRO A 71 -27.73 -20.59 41.02
CA PRO A 71 -28.05 -19.18 41.23
C PRO A 71 -27.26 -18.61 42.41
N ALA A 72 -26.62 -17.45 42.20
CA ALA A 72 -25.95 -16.73 43.28
C ALA A 72 -26.99 -16.28 44.32
N ARG A 73 -26.76 -16.64 45.58
CA ARG A 73 -27.53 -16.16 46.74
C ARG A 73 -26.61 -15.41 47.68
N PRO A 74 -26.40 -14.10 47.45
CA PRO A 74 -25.52 -13.29 48.29
C PRO A 74 -26.03 -13.27 49.73
N GLY A 75 -25.15 -13.57 50.69
CA GLY A 75 -25.50 -13.57 52.11
C GLY A 75 -26.02 -14.90 52.66
N ASP A 76 -26.17 -15.94 51.81
CA ASP A 76 -26.46 -17.29 52.31
C ASP A 76 -25.32 -17.76 53.23
N PRO A 77 -25.63 -18.41 54.37
CA PRO A 77 -24.62 -18.95 55.25
C PRO A 77 -23.80 -20.00 54.50
N VAL A 78 -22.49 -19.94 54.70
CA VAL A 78 -21.58 -20.93 54.12
C VAL A 78 -21.80 -22.27 54.82
N PRO A 79 -21.83 -23.38 54.07
CA PRO A 79 -21.89 -24.69 54.66
C PRO A 79 -20.71 -24.89 55.63
N HIS A 80 -20.98 -25.44 56.81
CA HIS A 80 -19.98 -25.70 57.84
C HIS A 80 -20.16 -27.09 58.41
N ALA A 81 -19.05 -27.82 58.55
CA ALA A 81 -19.03 -29.19 59.02
C ALA A 81 -19.95 -30.13 58.20
N VAL A 82 -20.04 -29.91 56.89
CA VAL A 82 -20.91 -30.70 55.99
C VAL A 82 -20.43 -32.14 55.96
N ARG A 83 -19.11 -32.34 55.92
CA ARG A 83 -18.49 -33.67 55.89
C ARG A 83 -17.19 -33.72 56.69
N PRO A 84 -16.86 -34.88 57.27
CA PRO A 84 -15.52 -35.14 57.78
C PRO A 84 -14.49 -35.00 56.66
N ARG A 85 -13.29 -34.55 57.03
CA ARG A 85 -12.15 -34.51 56.12
C ARG A 85 -11.84 -35.92 55.58
N ASP A 86 -11.92 -36.09 54.26
CA ASP A 86 -11.46 -37.31 53.57
C ASP A 86 -10.00 -37.11 53.11
N PRO A 87 -9.02 -37.88 53.63
CA PRO A 87 -7.62 -37.81 53.19
C PRO A 87 -7.39 -38.14 51.70
N ARG A 88 -8.36 -38.79 51.03
CA ARG A 88 -8.27 -39.13 49.61
C ARG A 88 -8.72 -37.98 48.70
N ASP A 89 -9.48 -37.02 49.24
CA ASP A 89 -10.00 -35.88 48.50
C ASP A 89 -9.10 -34.65 48.67
N VAL A 90 -7.90 -34.72 48.08
CA VAL A 90 -6.87 -33.69 48.23
C VAL A 90 -7.10 -32.49 47.29
N PRO A 91 -7.17 -31.24 47.80
CA PRO A 91 -7.38 -30.05 46.98
C PRO A 91 -6.33 -29.85 45.88
N GLU A 92 -5.08 -30.22 46.13
CA GLU A 92 -3.94 -29.90 45.28
C GLU A 92 -4.07 -30.47 43.87
N ALA A 93 -4.61 -31.69 43.74
CA ALA A 93 -4.81 -32.34 42.45
C ALA A 93 -5.81 -31.57 41.57
N TRP A 94 -6.88 -31.04 42.20
CA TRP A 94 -7.91 -30.28 41.51
C TRP A 94 -7.46 -28.87 41.17
N LEU A 95 -6.70 -28.23 42.06
CA LEU A 95 -6.03 -26.96 41.77
C LEU A 95 -5.09 -27.12 40.56
N ALA A 96 -4.25 -28.16 40.53
CA ALA A 96 -3.37 -28.41 39.38
C ALA A 96 -4.16 -28.63 38.07
N ARG A 97 -5.27 -29.38 38.13
CA ARG A 97 -6.16 -29.62 36.99
C ARG A 97 -6.78 -28.31 36.47
N ALA A 98 -7.28 -27.46 37.36
CA ALA A 98 -7.87 -26.17 37.02
C ALA A 98 -6.83 -25.18 36.42
N GLU A 99 -5.59 -25.17 36.92
CA GLU A 99 -4.48 -24.42 36.31
C GLU A 99 -4.19 -24.89 34.87
N GLY A 100 -4.17 -26.21 34.64
CA GLY A 100 -3.99 -26.80 33.31
C GLY A 100 -5.05 -26.36 32.30
N LEU A 101 -6.33 -26.37 32.70
CA LEU A 101 -7.44 -25.91 31.85
C LEU A 101 -7.32 -24.42 31.49
N ARG A 102 -6.94 -23.57 32.45
CA ARG A 102 -6.70 -22.15 32.21
C ARG A 102 -5.56 -21.91 31.23
N ALA A 103 -4.45 -22.62 31.37
CA ALA A 103 -3.31 -22.51 30.46
C ALA A 103 -3.69 -22.92 29.02
N ALA A 104 -4.46 -24.00 28.88
CA ALA A 104 -4.96 -24.45 27.57
C ALA A 104 -5.87 -23.40 26.90
N ARG A 105 -6.81 -22.80 27.65
CA ARG A 105 -7.69 -21.72 27.15
C ARG A 105 -6.86 -20.50 26.68
N ARG A 106 -5.85 -20.07 27.44
CA ARG A 106 -4.97 -18.95 27.08
C ARG A 106 -4.20 -19.19 25.78
N ARG A 107 -3.63 -20.39 25.59
CA ARG A 107 -2.88 -20.73 24.37
C ARG A 107 -3.74 -20.64 23.11
N ARG A 108 -5.02 -21.02 23.18
CA ARG A 108 -5.96 -20.90 22.04
C ARG A 108 -6.26 -19.44 21.68
N GLY A 109 -6.43 -18.58 22.69
CA GLY A 109 -6.65 -17.15 22.48
C GLY A 109 -5.47 -16.46 21.76
N VAL A 110 -4.24 -16.72 22.21
CA VAL A 110 -3.02 -16.15 21.62
C VAL A 110 -2.87 -16.56 20.15
N ARG A 111 -3.08 -17.84 19.83
CA ARG A 111 -2.97 -18.34 18.43
C ARG A 111 -3.95 -17.63 17.49
N ARG A 112 -5.19 -17.39 17.92
CA ARG A 112 -6.19 -16.67 17.10
C ARG A 112 -5.80 -15.21 16.87
N GLY A 113 -5.24 -14.53 17.87
CA GLY A 113 -4.76 -13.16 17.74
C GLY A 113 -3.64 -13.02 16.70
N ILE A 114 -2.68 -13.95 16.69
CA ILE A 114 -1.58 -13.96 15.72
C ILE A 114 -2.11 -14.10 14.28
N VAL A 115 -3.06 -15.02 14.06
CA VAL A 115 -3.65 -15.24 12.72
C VAL A 115 -4.38 -13.98 12.25
N GLY A 116 -5.16 -13.33 13.12
CA GLY A 116 -5.85 -12.09 12.78
C GLY A 116 -4.88 -10.97 12.37
N ALA A 117 -3.78 -10.79 13.12
CA ALA A 117 -2.78 -9.78 12.82
C ALA A 117 -2.08 -10.01 11.46
N LEU A 118 -1.79 -11.27 11.13
CA LEU A 118 -1.20 -11.62 9.82
C LEU A 118 -2.13 -11.27 8.67
N VAL A 119 -3.43 -11.59 8.77
CA VAL A 119 -4.41 -11.27 7.73
C VAL A 119 -4.50 -9.76 7.50
N VAL A 120 -4.58 -8.97 8.57
CA VAL A 120 -4.62 -7.49 8.46
C VAL A 120 -3.35 -6.95 7.80
N SER A 121 -2.18 -7.51 8.14
CA SER A 121 -0.91 -7.08 7.56
C SER A 121 -0.83 -7.36 6.05
N VAL A 122 -1.32 -8.53 5.61
CA VAL A 122 -1.37 -8.89 4.19
C VAL A 122 -2.34 -7.97 3.43
N LEU A 123 -3.52 -7.69 3.99
CA LEU A 123 -4.48 -6.77 3.38
C LEU A 123 -3.94 -5.34 3.28
N ALA A 124 -3.28 -4.86 4.33
CA ALA A 124 -2.65 -3.53 4.32
C ALA A 124 -1.53 -3.42 3.28
N ALA A 125 -0.68 -4.46 3.18
CA ALA A 125 0.37 -4.51 2.17
C ALA A 125 -0.19 -4.57 0.75
N GLY A 126 -1.23 -5.38 0.51
CA GLY A 126 -1.89 -5.48 -0.79
C GLY A 126 -2.54 -4.15 -1.21
N TRP A 127 -3.18 -3.44 -0.28
CA TRP A 127 -3.79 -2.14 -0.55
C TRP A 127 -2.75 -1.07 -0.87
N ALA A 128 -1.66 -1.02 -0.10
CA ALA A 128 -0.58 -0.06 -0.33
C ALA A 128 0.08 -0.23 -1.71
N TRP A 129 0.24 -1.46 -2.18
CA TRP A 129 0.76 -1.75 -3.52
C TRP A 129 -0.17 -1.23 -4.62
N TRP A 130 -1.47 -1.51 -4.53
CA TRP A 130 -2.45 -1.05 -5.52
C TRP A 130 -2.57 0.48 -5.56
N ALA A 131 -2.51 1.15 -4.40
CA ALA A 131 -2.61 2.61 -4.32
C ALA A 131 -1.35 3.33 -4.84
N ALA A 132 -0.21 2.65 -4.93
CA ALA A 132 1.05 3.21 -5.41
C ALA A 132 1.23 3.09 -6.93
N GLN A 133 0.24 2.55 -7.65
CA GLN A 133 0.32 2.39 -9.10
C GLN A 133 0.31 3.77 -9.78
N PRO A 134 1.31 4.09 -10.63
CA PRO A 134 1.32 5.35 -11.37
C PRO A 134 0.04 5.50 -12.19
N SER A 135 -0.53 6.71 -12.21
CA SER A 135 -1.60 7.01 -13.16
C SER A 135 -1.05 6.84 -14.58
N PRO A 136 -1.80 6.18 -15.49
CA PRO A 136 -1.40 6.12 -16.89
C PRO A 136 -1.26 7.56 -17.43
N PRO A 137 -0.33 7.79 -18.36
CA PRO A 137 -0.21 9.10 -19.00
C PRO A 137 -1.52 9.46 -19.70
N ASP A 138 -1.84 10.76 -19.73
CA ASP A 138 -3.02 11.24 -20.46
C ASP A 138 -2.75 11.12 -21.96
N VAL A 139 -3.68 10.49 -22.67
CA VAL A 139 -3.60 10.23 -24.10
C VAL A 139 -4.82 10.82 -24.77
N ARG A 140 -4.59 11.67 -25.77
CA ARG A 140 -5.65 12.34 -26.53
C ARG A 140 -5.51 11.95 -28.00
N GLU A 141 -6.59 11.46 -28.59
CA GLU A 141 -6.66 11.24 -30.04
C GLU A 141 -6.80 12.60 -30.72
N GLU A 142 -5.72 13.05 -31.35
CA GLU A 142 -5.64 14.34 -32.03
C GLU A 142 -4.64 14.21 -33.19
N ALA A 143 -5.11 14.50 -34.40
CA ALA A 143 -4.28 14.41 -35.61
C ALA A 143 -3.13 15.43 -35.55
N ASN A 144 -1.93 14.99 -35.89
CA ASN A 144 -0.75 15.85 -35.87
C ASN A 144 -0.85 16.97 -36.91
N PRO A 145 -0.79 18.25 -36.50
CA PRO A 145 -0.75 19.35 -37.46
C PRO A 145 0.58 19.43 -38.23
N LEU A 146 1.63 18.76 -37.75
CA LEU A 146 2.95 18.72 -38.38
C LEU A 146 3.20 17.36 -39.04
N PRO A 147 3.96 17.32 -40.15
CA PRO A 147 4.20 16.08 -40.90
C PRO A 147 5.17 15.10 -40.21
N VAL A 148 5.58 15.38 -38.97
CA VAL A 148 6.57 14.62 -38.20
C VAL A 148 6.21 14.62 -36.72
N ALA A 149 6.68 13.61 -35.99
CA ALA A 149 6.56 13.61 -34.53
C ALA A 149 7.35 14.77 -33.91
N TRP A 150 6.80 15.37 -32.87
CA TRP A 150 7.41 16.50 -32.18
C TRP A 150 7.03 16.55 -30.71
N TYR A 151 7.86 17.21 -29.91
CA TYR A 151 7.62 17.40 -28.48
C TYR A 151 7.63 18.88 -28.12
N ALA A 152 6.61 19.31 -27.36
CA ALA A 152 6.60 20.62 -26.71
C ALA A 152 5.74 20.58 -25.44
N GLU A 153 6.06 21.45 -24.48
CA GLU A 153 5.22 21.72 -23.30
C GLU A 153 4.81 20.51 -22.44
N GLY A 154 5.52 19.38 -22.55
CA GLY A 154 5.14 18.16 -21.83
C GLY A 154 4.38 17.16 -22.68
N GLU A 155 4.15 17.44 -23.96
CA GLU A 155 3.31 16.65 -24.84
C GLU A 155 4.13 16.15 -26.04
N LEU A 156 4.06 14.83 -26.26
CA LEU A 156 4.61 14.18 -27.44
C LEU A 156 3.48 13.98 -28.45
N HIS A 157 3.61 14.63 -29.60
CA HIS A 157 2.66 14.52 -30.70
C HIS A 157 3.18 13.46 -31.69
N LEU A 158 2.47 12.34 -31.77
CA LEU A 158 2.64 11.31 -32.80
C LEU A 158 1.67 11.58 -33.96
N GLU A 159 1.50 10.65 -34.89
CA GLU A 159 0.65 10.83 -36.09
C GLU A 159 -0.81 11.12 -35.74
N ASP A 160 -1.41 10.29 -34.87
CA ASP A 160 -2.84 10.35 -34.53
C ASP A 160 -3.11 10.59 -33.03
N VAL A 161 -2.06 10.66 -32.21
CA VAL A 161 -2.18 10.76 -30.74
C VAL A 161 -1.22 11.78 -30.15
N VAL A 162 -1.66 12.38 -29.05
CA VAL A 162 -0.86 13.25 -28.19
C VAL A 162 -0.75 12.61 -26.82
N VAL A 163 0.47 12.43 -26.34
CA VAL A 163 0.77 11.75 -25.07
C VAL A 163 1.45 12.72 -24.12
N GLU A 164 0.87 12.90 -22.92
CA GLU A 164 1.50 13.71 -21.87
C GLU A 164 2.70 12.96 -21.27
N LEU A 165 3.91 13.44 -21.59
CA LEU A 165 5.19 12.89 -21.14
C LEU A 165 6.03 13.99 -20.47
N PRO A 166 6.20 13.92 -19.13
CA PRO A 166 6.93 14.94 -18.42
C PRO A 166 8.44 14.88 -18.72
N ARG A 167 8.99 16.03 -19.12
CA ARG A 167 10.44 16.27 -19.18
C ARG A 167 11.19 15.27 -20.07
N VAL A 168 10.77 15.16 -21.33
CA VAL A 168 11.51 14.39 -22.35
C VAL A 168 12.89 15.00 -22.57
N ASP A 169 13.93 14.18 -22.45
CA ASP A 169 15.31 14.54 -22.77
C ASP A 169 15.60 14.30 -24.25
N ALA A 170 15.22 13.11 -24.74
CA ALA A 170 15.38 12.66 -26.11
C ALA A 170 14.21 11.76 -26.53
N PHE A 171 13.89 11.71 -27.81
CA PHE A 171 13.04 10.67 -28.38
C PHE A 171 13.56 10.27 -29.76
N VAL A 172 13.02 9.20 -30.34
CA VAL A 172 13.22 8.85 -31.74
C VAL A 172 11.99 8.11 -32.23
N VAL A 173 11.54 8.40 -33.44
CA VAL A 173 10.43 7.69 -34.07
C VAL A 173 10.82 6.23 -34.34
N ASP A 174 9.93 5.30 -33.97
CA ASP A 174 10.08 3.87 -34.21
C ASP A 174 8.75 3.31 -34.73
N GLY A 175 8.69 3.08 -36.05
CA GLY A 175 7.43 2.77 -36.74
C GLY A 175 6.43 3.92 -36.63
N SER A 176 5.22 3.62 -36.18
CA SER A 176 4.15 4.60 -35.88
C SER A 176 4.18 5.11 -34.43
N GLY A 177 5.16 4.69 -33.64
CA GLY A 177 5.38 5.11 -32.26
C GLY A 177 6.68 5.88 -32.08
N ALA A 178 7.15 5.95 -30.83
CA ALA A 178 8.44 6.54 -30.50
C ALA A 178 9.08 5.83 -29.31
N VAL A 179 10.41 5.82 -29.25
CA VAL A 179 11.15 5.49 -28.02
C VAL A 179 11.65 6.79 -27.41
N VAL A 180 11.40 6.98 -26.11
CA VAL A 180 11.58 8.24 -25.40
C VAL A 180 12.49 8.03 -24.20
N ARG A 181 13.50 8.87 -24.05
CA ARG A 181 14.31 9.00 -22.83
C ARG A 181 13.80 10.20 -22.02
N LEU A 182 13.32 9.93 -20.83
CA LEU A 182 12.93 10.95 -19.87
C LEU A 182 14.18 11.56 -19.21
N ARG A 183 14.07 12.76 -18.65
CA ARG A 183 15.16 13.38 -17.87
C ARG A 183 15.57 12.58 -16.63
N SER A 184 14.74 11.66 -16.15
CA SER A 184 15.12 10.70 -15.10
C SER A 184 16.18 9.69 -15.57
N GLY A 185 16.38 9.55 -16.89
CA GLY A 185 17.19 8.51 -17.51
C GLY A 185 16.39 7.27 -17.91
N GLU A 186 15.12 7.18 -17.50
CA GLU A 186 14.21 6.11 -17.88
C GLU A 186 13.92 6.14 -19.39
N VAL A 187 13.89 4.96 -20.00
CA VAL A 187 13.55 4.79 -21.42
C VAL A 187 12.21 4.08 -21.51
N VAL A 188 11.29 4.69 -22.24
CA VAL A 188 9.93 4.19 -22.45
C VAL A 188 9.65 4.09 -23.95
N ARG A 189 8.87 3.09 -24.35
CA ARG A 189 8.29 2.98 -25.68
C ARG A 189 6.88 3.53 -25.63
N VAL A 190 6.57 4.39 -26.60
CA VAL A 190 5.25 4.97 -26.83
C VAL A 190 4.69 4.35 -28.10
N GLY A 191 3.63 3.57 -28.00
CA GLY A 191 2.95 2.98 -29.14
C GLY A 191 2.13 3.99 -29.93
N ALA A 192 1.64 3.57 -31.11
CA ALA A 192 0.80 4.40 -31.97
C ALA A 192 -0.53 4.83 -31.33
N GLY A 193 -1.03 4.05 -30.36
CA GLY A 193 -2.22 4.37 -29.58
C GLY A 193 -1.92 5.17 -28.31
N GLY A 194 -0.67 5.57 -28.09
CA GLY A 194 -0.24 6.33 -26.91
C GLY A 194 0.02 5.48 -25.67
N ASP A 195 -0.02 4.15 -25.77
CA ASP A 195 0.42 3.24 -24.71
C ASP A 195 1.90 3.48 -24.38
N VAL A 196 2.22 3.59 -23.09
CA VAL A 196 3.59 3.86 -22.61
C VAL A 196 4.07 2.71 -21.75
N GLU A 197 5.13 2.05 -22.20
CA GLU A 197 5.72 0.91 -21.50
C GLU A 197 7.23 1.12 -21.28
N PRO A 198 7.77 0.75 -20.11
CA PRO A 198 9.21 0.79 -19.88
C PRO A 198 9.93 -0.19 -20.81
N THR A 199 11.11 0.21 -21.30
CA THR A 199 11.93 -0.65 -22.17
C THR A 199 13.41 -0.53 -21.86
N ASP A 200 14.12 -1.66 -21.85
CA ASP A 200 15.57 -1.71 -21.72
C ASP A 200 16.29 -1.57 -23.09
N GLU A 201 15.54 -1.65 -24.19
CA GLU A 201 16.07 -1.56 -25.56
C GLU A 201 16.03 -0.12 -26.07
N ALA A 202 17.13 0.61 -25.86
CA ALA A 202 17.31 1.94 -26.41
C ALA A 202 17.87 1.87 -27.85
N PRO A 203 17.15 2.35 -28.88
CA PRO A 203 17.70 2.44 -30.23
C PRO A 203 18.85 3.46 -30.27
N ALA A 204 19.87 3.18 -31.10
CA ALA A 204 21.08 4.01 -31.22
C ALA A 204 20.78 5.49 -31.59
N GLY A 205 19.63 5.77 -32.21
CA GLY A 205 19.16 7.12 -32.52
C GLY A 205 18.91 8.01 -31.29
N LEU A 206 18.70 7.43 -30.11
CA LEU A 206 18.60 8.20 -28.86
C LEU A 206 19.93 8.83 -28.42
N ASP A 207 21.06 8.25 -28.82
CA ASP A 207 22.40 8.73 -28.46
C ASP A 207 23.14 9.37 -29.63
N THR A 208 22.65 9.17 -30.85
CA THR A 208 23.30 9.66 -32.07
C THR A 208 22.60 10.91 -32.58
N THR A 209 23.36 11.98 -32.85
CA THR A 209 22.85 13.15 -33.58
C THR A 209 23.27 13.02 -35.04
N PRO A 210 22.34 12.77 -35.97
CA PRO A 210 22.69 12.59 -37.37
C PRO A 210 23.06 13.94 -38.01
N SER A 211 24.04 13.94 -38.92
CA SER A 211 24.43 15.15 -39.67
C SER A 211 23.53 15.35 -40.89
N PRO A 212 22.76 16.45 -40.97
CA PRO A 212 21.87 16.70 -42.10
C PRO A 212 22.63 17.09 -43.38
N PRO A 213 22.07 16.81 -44.56
CA PRO A 213 22.58 17.37 -45.81
C PRO A 213 22.44 18.90 -45.81
N PRO A 214 23.27 19.63 -46.57
CA PRO A 214 23.15 21.07 -46.69
C PRO A 214 21.81 21.43 -47.35
N VAL A 215 21.03 22.27 -46.69
CA VAL A 215 19.78 22.81 -47.24
C VAL A 215 20.04 24.18 -47.83
N SER A 216 19.67 24.38 -49.09
CA SER A 216 19.77 25.67 -49.78
C SER A 216 18.38 26.20 -50.09
N GLY A 217 18.21 27.52 -50.14
CA GLY A 217 16.96 28.13 -50.61
C GLY A 217 15.81 28.12 -49.59
N LEU A 218 16.10 28.42 -48.32
CA LEU A 218 15.11 28.51 -47.23
C LEU A 218 14.09 29.67 -47.36
N GLY A 219 14.21 30.49 -48.40
CA GLY A 219 13.26 31.55 -48.75
C GLY A 219 13.16 32.63 -47.67
N ARG A 220 11.99 32.72 -47.01
CA ARG A 220 11.72 33.68 -45.93
C ARG A 220 12.33 33.30 -44.58
N TYR A 221 12.82 32.06 -44.46
CA TYR A 221 13.54 31.57 -43.29
C TYR A 221 15.03 31.61 -43.60
N ASP A 222 15.84 31.97 -42.61
CA ASP A 222 17.28 32.14 -42.78
C ASP A 222 18.09 31.33 -41.76
N VAL A 223 17.42 30.71 -40.78
CA VAL A 223 18.06 29.92 -39.74
C VAL A 223 17.53 28.49 -39.77
N LEU A 224 18.45 27.52 -39.89
CA LEU A 224 18.18 26.11 -39.61
C LEU A 224 18.37 25.87 -38.11
N VAL A 225 17.30 25.48 -37.41
CA VAL A 225 17.32 25.25 -35.96
C VAL A 225 17.69 23.80 -35.65
N GLN A 226 17.04 22.86 -36.33
CA GLN A 226 17.19 21.43 -36.09
C GLN A 226 16.90 20.64 -37.35
N SER A 227 17.46 19.43 -37.48
CA SER A 227 17.15 18.52 -38.58
C SER A 227 17.09 17.09 -38.07
N VAL A 228 16.13 16.32 -38.59
CA VAL A 228 15.91 14.93 -38.20
C VAL A 228 15.67 14.07 -39.45
N PRO A 229 16.22 12.85 -39.50
CA PRO A 229 15.98 11.94 -40.60
C PRO A 229 14.56 11.38 -40.52
N LEU A 230 13.97 11.11 -41.68
CA LEU A 230 12.67 10.45 -41.79
C LEU A 230 12.86 8.96 -42.10
N ALA A 231 11.88 8.15 -41.74
CA ALA A 231 11.90 6.71 -41.97
C ALA A 231 12.00 6.32 -43.47
N ASP A 232 11.53 7.19 -44.36
CA ASP A 232 11.57 7.02 -45.82
C ASP A 232 12.89 7.50 -46.46
N GLY A 233 13.87 7.94 -45.66
CA GLY A 233 15.17 8.43 -46.13
C GLY A 233 15.23 9.92 -46.43
N GLY A 234 14.15 10.66 -46.18
CA GLY A 234 14.11 12.12 -46.22
C GLY A 234 14.64 12.80 -44.93
N TRP A 235 14.47 14.11 -44.85
CA TRP A 235 14.80 14.93 -43.69
C TRP A 235 13.69 15.93 -43.38
N ALA A 236 13.40 16.13 -42.11
CA ALA A 236 12.59 17.25 -41.65
C ALA A 236 13.47 18.29 -40.97
N HIS A 237 13.28 19.53 -41.34
CA HIS A 237 14.07 20.67 -40.89
C HIS A 237 13.16 21.64 -40.13
N LEU A 238 13.50 21.91 -38.87
CA LEU A 238 12.93 23.03 -38.14
C LEU A 238 13.67 24.29 -38.55
N ILE A 239 12.97 25.23 -39.17
CA ILE A 239 13.51 26.49 -39.67
C ILE A 239 12.87 27.67 -38.96
N ASP A 240 13.63 28.74 -38.77
CA ASP A 240 13.23 29.95 -38.05
C ASP A 240 13.49 31.16 -38.94
N SER A 241 12.56 32.11 -38.93
CA SER A 241 12.75 33.43 -39.54
C SER A 241 13.35 34.34 -38.47
N SER A 242 14.68 34.32 -38.36
CA SER A 242 15.34 35.37 -37.58
C SER A 242 15.18 36.69 -38.34
N ARG A 243 14.89 37.79 -37.64
CA ARG A 243 14.94 39.10 -38.28
C ARG A 243 16.35 39.27 -38.86
N ARG A 244 16.45 39.61 -40.15
CA ARG A 244 17.61 40.39 -40.61
C ARG A 244 17.74 41.59 -39.66
N ASP A 245 18.89 41.71 -39.00
CA ASP A 245 19.24 42.92 -38.26
C ASP A 245 19.00 44.14 -39.18
N GLY A 246 18.01 44.97 -38.83
CA GLY A 246 17.70 46.21 -39.56
C GLY A 246 16.30 46.34 -40.17
N ALA A 247 15.44 45.32 -40.15
CA ALA A 247 14.05 45.49 -40.59
C ALA A 247 13.20 46.23 -39.53
N GLN A 248 13.28 47.56 -39.56
CA GLN A 248 12.34 48.45 -38.88
C GLN A 248 11.01 48.43 -39.64
N ASP A 249 10.14 47.47 -39.36
CA ASP A 249 8.71 47.73 -39.52
C ASP A 249 7.87 46.95 -38.51
N ALA A 250 7.04 47.73 -37.81
CA ALA A 250 6.33 47.35 -36.62
C ALA A 250 5.02 46.64 -36.96
N VAL A 251 5.09 45.32 -37.15
CA VAL A 251 3.98 44.46 -36.75
C VAL A 251 4.55 43.41 -35.83
N ARG A 252 4.04 43.40 -34.60
CA ARG A 252 4.24 42.38 -33.59
C ARG A 252 3.63 41.09 -34.14
N GLN A 253 4.30 40.43 -35.09
CA GLN A 253 3.97 39.06 -35.44
C GLN A 253 4.14 38.29 -34.13
N SER A 254 3.01 37.81 -33.62
CA SER A 254 2.96 36.90 -32.48
C SER A 254 3.98 35.78 -32.70
N GLU A 255 4.51 35.20 -31.62
CA GLU A 255 5.50 34.12 -31.72
C GLU A 255 5.03 32.95 -32.63
N SER A 256 3.70 32.82 -32.81
CA SER A 256 3.05 32.03 -33.86
C SER A 256 3.43 32.53 -35.27
N GLY A 257 4.18 31.73 -36.02
CA GLY A 257 4.59 32.09 -37.40
C GLY A 257 6.08 32.26 -37.62
N ARG A 258 6.87 32.29 -36.55
CA ARG A 258 8.32 32.45 -36.63
C ARG A 258 9.05 31.16 -37.05
N ARG A 259 8.45 30.00 -36.75
CA ARG A 259 9.03 28.70 -37.06
C ARG A 259 8.15 27.91 -38.01
N ALA A 260 8.80 27.10 -38.84
CA ALA A 260 8.13 26.14 -39.70
C ALA A 260 8.92 24.84 -39.78
N VAL A 261 8.23 23.77 -40.18
CA VAL A 261 8.84 22.50 -40.53
C VAL A 261 8.87 22.40 -42.06
N LEU A 262 10.05 22.16 -42.60
CA LEU A 262 10.29 21.89 -44.02
C LEU A 262 10.69 20.42 -44.17
N VAL A 263 9.92 19.66 -44.94
CA VAL A 263 10.22 18.25 -45.24
C VAL A 263 10.88 18.14 -46.59
N CYS A 264 12.09 17.59 -46.63
CA CYS A 264 12.87 17.33 -47.83
C CYS A 264 12.98 15.84 -48.06
N ARG A 265 12.26 15.30 -49.06
CA ARG A 265 12.32 13.87 -49.41
C ARG A 265 13.60 13.50 -50.15
N THR A 266 14.20 14.47 -50.82
CA THR A 266 15.52 14.36 -51.43
C THR A 266 16.32 15.63 -51.17
N VAL A 267 17.62 15.62 -51.46
CA VAL A 267 18.51 16.80 -51.29
C VAL A 267 18.03 18.02 -52.09
N SER A 268 17.27 17.81 -53.16
CA SER A 268 16.80 18.88 -54.06
C SER A 268 15.28 19.04 -54.11
N SER A 269 14.50 18.27 -53.32
CA SER A 269 13.04 18.33 -53.35
C SER A 269 12.50 18.42 -51.92
N CYS A 270 11.90 19.57 -51.62
CA CYS A 270 11.23 19.82 -50.36
C CYS A 270 9.79 20.27 -50.57
N ASP A 271 8.91 19.88 -49.66
CA ASP A 271 7.51 20.28 -49.62
C ASP A 271 7.36 21.74 -49.15
N GLU A 272 6.17 22.33 -49.21
CA GLU A 272 5.96 23.69 -48.69
C GLU A 272 6.14 23.73 -47.15
N PRO A 273 6.82 24.75 -46.58
CA PRO A 273 7.00 24.84 -45.14
C PRO A 273 5.68 24.96 -44.36
N VAL A 274 5.44 24.03 -43.44
CA VAL A 274 4.26 24.05 -42.55
C VAL A 274 4.57 24.88 -41.32
N THR A 275 3.77 25.91 -41.07
CA THR A 275 4.01 26.87 -39.98
C THR A 275 3.63 26.29 -38.63
N VAL A 276 4.49 26.49 -37.63
CA VAL A 276 4.22 26.12 -36.23
C VAL A 276 3.30 27.17 -35.60
N VAL A 277 2.11 26.74 -35.15
CA VAL A 277 1.09 27.62 -34.54
C VAL A 277 1.11 27.56 -32.99
N VAL A 278 1.93 26.69 -32.41
CA VAL A 278 1.94 26.40 -30.96
C VAL A 278 2.39 27.61 -30.13
N GLY A 279 1.72 27.87 -29.01
CA GLY A 279 2.05 28.95 -28.08
C GLY A 279 3.40 28.73 -27.40
N ALA A 280 4.22 29.78 -27.29
CA ALA A 280 5.41 30.04 -26.45
C ALA A 280 6.51 28.95 -26.18
N GLY A 281 6.31 27.68 -26.52
CA GLY A 281 7.22 26.58 -26.21
C GLY A 281 8.34 26.36 -27.23
N THR A 282 9.46 25.78 -26.77
CA THR A 282 10.51 25.26 -27.66
C THR A 282 10.09 23.90 -28.22
N ILE A 283 9.71 23.86 -29.51
CA ILE A 283 9.52 22.60 -30.24
C ILE A 283 10.87 21.89 -30.41
N ARG A 284 10.85 20.57 -30.23
CA ARG A 284 11.94 19.66 -30.58
C ARG A 284 11.46 18.62 -31.56
N LEU A 285 12.20 18.44 -32.65
CA LEU A 285 12.05 17.31 -33.57
C LEU A 285 13.01 16.21 -33.12
N ARG A 286 12.70 14.92 -33.28
CA ARG A 286 13.73 13.88 -33.13
C ARG A 286 13.41 12.56 -33.82
#